data_AF-A0A965U430-F1
#
_entry.id   AF-A0A965U430-F1
#
_cell.length_a   1.000
_cell.length_b   1.000
_cell.length_c   1.000
_cell.angle_alpha   90.00
_cell.angle_beta   90.00
_cell.angle_gamma   90.00
#
_symmetry.space_group_name_H-M   'P 1'
#
loop_
_entity.id
_entity.type
_entity.pdbx_description
1 polymer ?
#
loop_
_entity_poly.entity_id
_entity_poly.type
_entity_poly.pdbx_seq_one_letter_code
_entity_poly.pdbx_strand_id
1 'polypeptide(L)'
;MESFLVSKWCISPAERNWQAAYARFASPPIKSILSLASGYIASDIVERDKQKMIIEKAQELGLALSESMEFRRMLEAKAAMDANQCIQQMMQNYTGKRDDIVQLMEAEGSEKDEMMELSRQMDEIQSALMTDPVFIEMMEAQQAFQSLMQQVNETIAACIGMDDPDGDVSEESCCTGSCASCAGCKH
;
A
#
# COMPACT_ATOMS: atom_id res chain seq x y z
N MET A 1 -49.92 6.41 -27.95
CA MET A 1 -49.36 6.45 -26.58
C MET A 1 -47.88 6.11 -26.72
N GLU A 2 -47.13 6.88 -27.49
CA GLU A 2 -46.64 8.23 -27.09
C GLU A 2 -46.01 8.16 -25.70
N SER A 3 -44.68 8.20 -25.61
CA SER A 3 -43.91 9.46 -25.51
C SER A 3 -44.10 10.11 -24.14
N PHE A 4 -43.07 10.80 -23.64
CA PHE A 4 -42.93 11.35 -22.28
C PHE A 4 -42.46 10.28 -21.29
N LEU A 5 -41.18 10.20 -20.92
CA LEU A 5 -40.50 11.23 -20.12
C LEU A 5 -38.98 11.00 -20.15
N VAL A 6 -38.27 11.59 -21.12
CA VAL A 6 -36.90 12.11 -20.88
C VAL A 6 -36.77 13.38 -21.72
N SER A 7 -37.55 14.39 -21.34
CA SER A 7 -37.47 15.72 -21.94
C SER A 7 -37.42 16.73 -20.81
N LYS A 8 -36.20 17.03 -20.34
CA LYS A 8 -35.75 18.30 -19.75
C LYS A 8 -34.44 18.10 -18.98
N TRP A 9 -33.34 17.99 -19.72
CA TRP A 9 -32.05 18.52 -19.25
C TRP A 9 -31.53 19.46 -20.34
N CYS A 10 -31.10 20.63 -19.91
CA CYS A 10 -31.01 21.87 -20.67
C CYS A 10 -30.04 21.81 -21.86
N ILE A 11 -30.57 21.65 -23.08
CA ILE A 11 -29.82 21.87 -24.31
C ILE A 11 -29.91 23.37 -24.65
N SER A 12 -28.76 24.04 -24.59
CA SER A 12 -28.59 25.46 -24.89
C SER A 12 -29.12 25.80 -26.29
N PRO A 13 -29.68 27.00 -26.55
CA PRO A 13 -30.08 27.41 -27.90
C PRO A 13 -28.98 27.24 -28.96
N ALA A 14 -27.70 27.29 -28.56
CA ALA A 14 -26.55 27.07 -29.42
C ALA A 14 -26.39 25.61 -29.92
N GLU A 15 -26.81 24.62 -29.13
CA GLU A 15 -26.66 23.19 -29.46
C GLU A 15 -27.77 22.67 -30.40
N ARG A 16 -28.98 23.25 -30.30
CA ARG A 16 -30.10 22.92 -31.22
C ARG A 16 -29.80 23.29 -32.67
N ASN A 17 -29.03 24.36 -32.88
CA ASN A 17 -28.68 24.81 -34.23
C ASN A 17 -27.56 23.96 -34.84
N TRP A 18 -26.70 23.35 -34.02
CA TRP A 18 -25.60 22.52 -34.48
C TRP A 18 -26.08 21.16 -34.98
N GLN A 19 -26.98 20.48 -34.25
CA GLN A 19 -27.53 19.19 -34.69
C GLN A 19 -28.33 19.29 -35.99
N ALA A 20 -29.09 20.37 -36.17
CA ALA A 20 -29.86 20.64 -37.40
C ALA A 20 -28.97 20.99 -38.60
N ALA A 21 -27.89 21.75 -38.39
CA ALA A 21 -26.90 22.06 -39.42
C ALA A 21 -26.05 20.83 -39.81
N TYR A 22 -25.70 19.98 -38.83
CA TYR A 22 -24.85 18.81 -39.03
C TYR A 22 -25.56 17.67 -39.77
N ALA A 23 -26.84 17.44 -39.49
CA ALA A 23 -27.66 16.43 -40.17
C ALA A 23 -27.78 16.66 -41.69
N ARG A 24 -27.56 17.91 -42.14
CA ARG A 24 -27.67 18.34 -43.55
C ARG A 24 -26.36 18.25 -44.33
N PHE A 25 -25.21 18.12 -43.67
CA PHE A 25 -23.87 18.12 -44.29
C PHE A 25 -23.06 16.82 -44.08
N ALA A 26 -23.46 15.94 -43.15
CA ALA A 26 -22.74 14.69 -42.91
C ALA A 26 -23.18 13.57 -43.87
N SER A 27 -22.29 13.20 -44.80
CA SER A 27 -22.40 12.04 -45.69
C SER A 27 -22.57 10.74 -44.86
N PRO A 28 -23.36 9.73 -45.32
CA PRO A 28 -23.65 8.50 -44.58
C PRO A 28 -22.47 7.82 -43.84
N PRO A 29 -21.22 7.77 -44.37
CA PRO A 29 -20.10 7.16 -43.64
C PRO A 29 -19.70 7.88 -42.34
N ILE A 30 -19.94 9.20 -42.23
CA ILE A 30 -19.53 10.01 -41.07
C ILE A 30 -20.47 9.79 -39.88
N LYS A 31 -21.74 9.48 -40.14
CA LYS A 31 -22.74 9.19 -39.08
C LYS A 31 -22.42 7.91 -38.31
N SER A 32 -21.87 6.90 -38.99
CA SER A 32 -21.40 5.64 -38.37
C SER A 32 -20.22 5.89 -37.41
N ILE A 33 -19.22 6.63 -37.87
CA ILE A 33 -18.02 6.95 -37.07
C ILE A 33 -18.38 7.81 -35.85
N LEU A 34 -19.31 8.75 -35.97
CA LEU A 34 -19.76 9.56 -34.83
C LEU A 34 -20.64 8.82 -33.84
N SER A 35 -21.46 7.88 -34.31
CA SER A 35 -22.22 6.99 -33.41
C SER A 35 -21.28 6.10 -32.60
N LEU A 36 -20.22 5.59 -33.23
CA LEU A 36 -19.19 4.78 -32.56
C LEU A 36 -18.34 5.64 -31.61
N ALA A 37 -17.91 6.84 -32.03
CA ALA A 37 -17.16 7.76 -31.19
C ALA A 37 -17.99 8.27 -30.00
N SER A 38 -19.29 8.54 -30.18
CA SER A 38 -20.18 8.93 -29.08
C SER A 38 -20.43 7.79 -28.10
N GLY A 39 -20.46 6.53 -28.57
CA GLY A 39 -20.54 5.34 -27.72
C GLY A 39 -19.24 5.10 -26.93
N TYR A 40 -18.09 5.28 -27.60
CA TYR A 40 -16.77 5.14 -26.99
C TYR A 40 -16.48 6.23 -25.94
N ILE A 41 -16.81 7.48 -26.24
CA ILE A 41 -16.68 8.59 -25.28
C ILE A 41 -17.62 8.38 -24.07
N ALA A 42 -18.81 7.81 -24.28
CA ALA A 42 -19.73 7.50 -23.18
C ALA A 42 -19.21 6.36 -22.28
N SER A 43 -18.61 5.30 -22.86
CA SER A 43 -17.97 4.25 -22.06
C SER A 43 -16.75 4.76 -21.29
N ASP A 44 -15.95 5.64 -21.89
CA ASP A 44 -14.77 6.25 -21.25
C ASP A 44 -15.12 7.23 -20.13
N ILE A 45 -16.31 7.84 -20.15
CA ILE A 45 -16.80 8.70 -19.07
C ILE A 45 -17.30 7.85 -17.91
N VAL A 46 -18.09 6.82 -18.19
CA VAL A 46 -18.64 5.91 -17.16
C VAL A 46 -17.52 5.18 -16.41
N GLU A 47 -16.47 4.74 -17.10
CA GLU A 47 -15.36 4.04 -16.45
C GLU A 47 -14.50 4.97 -15.58
N ARG A 48 -14.35 6.24 -15.99
CA ARG A 48 -13.71 7.28 -15.16
C ARG A 48 -14.52 7.61 -13.91
N ASP A 49 -15.85 7.65 -14.02
CA ASP A 49 -16.73 7.88 -12.88
C ASP A 49 -16.66 6.72 -11.86
N LYS A 50 -16.57 5.47 -12.33
CA LYS A 50 -16.33 4.31 -11.45
C LYS A 50 -14.98 4.39 -10.75
N GLN A 51 -13.91 4.71 -11.48
CA GLN A 51 -12.58 4.86 -10.88
C GLN A 51 -12.57 5.95 -9.80
N LYS A 52 -13.26 7.08 -10.05
CA LYS A 52 -13.42 8.14 -9.06
C LYS A 52 -14.13 7.65 -7.79
N MET A 53 -15.22 6.90 -7.93
CA MET A 53 -15.93 6.32 -6.77
C MET A 53 -15.05 5.37 -5.95
N ILE A 54 -14.22 4.54 -6.60
CA ILE A 54 -13.29 3.63 -5.90
C ILE A 54 -12.29 4.42 -5.06
N ILE A 55 -11.71 5.48 -5.63
CA ILE A 55 -10.76 6.34 -4.92
C ILE A 55 -11.43 7.07 -3.74
N GLU A 56 -12.65 7.58 -3.90
CA GLU A 56 -13.41 8.19 -2.82
C GLU A 56 -13.66 7.20 -1.66
N LYS A 57 -14.02 5.95 -1.97
CA LYS A 57 -14.18 4.91 -0.94
C LYS A 57 -12.88 4.52 -0.25
N ALA A 58 -11.77 4.46 -0.98
CA ALA A 58 -10.46 4.25 -0.39
C ALA A 58 -10.05 5.40 0.54
N GLN A 59 -10.40 6.65 0.20
CA GLN A 59 -10.16 7.81 1.07
C GLN A 59 -11.00 7.77 2.34
N GLU A 60 -12.30 7.43 2.24
CA GLU A 60 -13.17 7.23 3.40
C GLU A 60 -12.62 6.15 4.34
N LEU A 61 -12.17 5.02 3.78
CA LEU A 61 -11.52 3.94 4.53
C LEU A 61 -10.23 4.42 5.21
N GLY A 62 -9.38 5.16 4.49
CA GLY A 62 -8.14 5.72 5.04
C GLY A 62 -8.40 6.68 6.20
N LEU A 63 -9.46 7.50 6.12
CA LEU A 63 -9.86 8.37 7.22
C LEU A 63 -10.32 7.56 8.44
N ALA A 64 -11.18 6.55 8.24
CA ALA A 64 -11.61 5.67 9.32
C ALA A 64 -10.44 4.94 10.00
N LEU A 65 -9.47 4.48 9.21
CA LEU A 65 -8.23 3.88 9.73
C LEU A 65 -7.40 4.86 10.55
N SER A 66 -7.34 6.14 10.13
CA SER A 66 -6.62 7.17 10.89
C SER A 66 -7.28 7.50 12.25
N GLU A 67 -8.57 7.20 12.40
CA GLU A 67 -9.31 7.36 13.65
C GLU A 67 -9.27 6.11 14.54
N SER A 68 -8.73 5.00 14.04
CA SER A 68 -8.61 3.73 14.77
C SER A 68 -7.73 3.86 16.02
N MET A 69 -8.02 3.02 17.02
CA MET A 69 -7.26 2.99 18.26
C MET A 69 -5.83 2.50 18.03
N GLU A 70 -5.66 1.55 17.11
CA GLU A 70 -4.40 0.94 16.70
C GLU A 70 -3.46 1.99 16.09
N PHE A 71 -3.98 2.82 15.17
CA PHE A 71 -3.19 3.89 14.55
C PHE A 71 -2.78 4.96 15.56
N ARG A 72 -3.70 5.35 16.45
CA ARG A 72 -3.40 6.31 17.53
C ARG A 72 -2.35 5.78 18.50
N ARG A 73 -2.49 4.53 18.97
CA ARG A 73 -1.51 3.85 19.84
C ARG A 73 -0.13 3.84 19.19
N MET A 74 -0.06 3.51 17.90
CA MET A 74 1.18 3.52 17.13
C MET A 74 1.80 4.93 17.05
N LEU A 75 1.01 5.98 16.82
CA LEU A 75 1.50 7.36 16.78
C LEU A 75 2.04 7.83 18.14
N GLU A 76 1.34 7.50 19.22
CA GLU A 76 1.75 7.85 20.58
C GLU A 76 3.04 7.11 20.97
N ALA A 77 3.11 5.81 20.70
CA ALA A 77 4.31 5.00 20.96
C ALA A 77 5.51 5.49 20.14
N LYS A 78 5.28 5.86 18.87
CA LYS A 78 6.31 6.49 18.03
C LYS A 78 6.81 7.80 18.62
N ALA A 79 5.91 8.68 19.06
CA ALA A 79 6.30 9.95 19.67
C ALA A 79 7.09 9.74 20.97
N ALA A 80 6.73 8.74 21.78
CA ALA A 80 7.47 8.36 22.98
C ALA A 80 8.87 7.84 22.66
N MET A 81 8.99 7.01 21.61
CA MET A 81 10.28 6.49 21.14
C MET A 81 11.17 7.61 20.56
N ASP A 82 10.59 8.55 19.80
CA ASP A 82 11.29 9.70 19.23
C ASP A 82 11.80 10.66 20.33
N ALA A 83 11.06 10.77 21.44
CA ALA A 83 11.46 11.55 22.60
C ALA A 83 12.50 10.84 23.50
N ASN A 84 12.65 9.52 23.39
CA ASN A 84 13.59 8.74 24.20
C ASN A 84 15.01 8.79 23.62
N GLN A 85 15.83 9.72 24.14
CA GLN A 85 17.21 9.91 23.70
C GLN A 85 18.08 8.64 23.80
N CYS A 86 17.82 7.77 24.77
CA CYS A 86 18.58 6.54 24.96
C CYS A 86 18.35 5.57 23.79
N ILE A 87 17.09 5.36 23.41
CA ILE A 87 16.72 4.55 22.25
C ILE A 87 17.29 5.17 20.97
N GLN A 88 17.15 6.48 20.79
CA GLN A 88 17.68 7.17 19.59
C GLN A 88 19.20 6.98 19.44
N GLN A 89 19.96 7.08 20.54
CA GLN A 89 21.40 6.82 20.54
C GLN A 89 21.73 5.36 20.21
N MET A 90 20.98 4.40 20.78
CA MET A 90 21.15 2.98 20.47
C MET A 90 20.88 2.69 18.99
N MET A 91 19.81 3.24 18.41
CA MET A 91 19.48 3.10 16.98
C MET A 91 20.56 3.72 16.07
N GLN A 92 21.09 4.89 16.44
CA GLN A 92 22.18 5.53 15.71
C GLN A 92 23.45 4.68 15.76
N ASN A 93 23.81 4.16 16.93
CA ASN A 93 24.97 3.30 17.11
C ASN A 93 24.83 1.99 16.32
N TYR A 94 23.64 1.39 16.31
CA TYR A 94 23.34 0.19 15.52
C TYR A 94 23.51 0.45 14.02
N THR A 95 22.95 1.55 13.52
CA THR A 95 23.05 1.92 12.10
C THR A 95 24.49 2.19 11.70
N GLY A 96 25.25 2.93 12.52
CA GLY A 96 26.67 3.20 12.28
C GLY A 96 27.50 1.91 12.20
N LYS A 97 27.31 1.00 13.14
CA LYS A 97 28.00 -0.32 13.14
C LYS A 97 27.66 -1.16 11.91
N ARG A 98 26.40 -1.13 11.48
CA ARG A 98 25.98 -1.83 10.26
C ARG A 98 26.71 -1.26 9.05
N ASP A 99 26.81 0.06 8.97
CA ASP A 99 27.49 0.74 7.86
C ASP A 99 29.01 0.48 7.91
N ASP A 100 29.62 0.43 9.10
CA ASP A 100 31.02 0.01 9.30
C ASP A 100 31.27 -1.42 8.79
N ILE A 101 30.36 -2.37 9.09
CA ILE A 101 30.43 -3.74 8.57
C ILE A 101 30.37 -3.73 7.03
N VAL A 102 29.43 -2.98 6.44
CA VAL A 102 29.32 -2.87 4.98
C VAL A 102 30.61 -2.34 4.37
N GLN A 103 31.21 -1.31 4.98
CA GLN A 103 32.48 -0.75 4.52
C GLN A 103 33.64 -1.75 4.63
N LEU A 104 33.71 -2.53 5.70
CA LEU A 104 34.72 -3.58 5.89
C LEU A 104 34.55 -4.74 4.91
N MET A 105 33.33 -5.03 4.46
CA MET A 105 33.06 -6.04 3.43
C MET A 105 33.52 -5.60 2.04
N GLU A 106 33.50 -4.29 1.76
CA GLU A 106 33.96 -3.71 0.49
C GLU A 106 35.49 -3.51 0.43
N ALA A 107 36.17 -3.48 1.58
CA ALA A 107 37.61 -3.33 1.66
C ALA A 107 38.37 -4.62 1.26
N GLU A 108 39.40 -4.48 0.43
CA GLU A 108 40.31 -5.59 0.10
C GLU A 108 41.14 -5.97 1.34
N GLY A 109 40.92 -7.17 1.88
CA GLY A 109 41.61 -7.65 3.09
C GLY A 109 40.77 -7.60 4.37
N SER A 110 39.43 -7.74 4.26
CA SER A 110 38.47 -7.82 5.38
C SER A 110 39.02 -8.47 6.66
N GLU A 111 39.11 -7.67 7.72
CA GLU A 111 39.47 -8.13 9.06
C GLU A 111 38.27 -8.82 9.71
N LYS A 112 38.21 -10.15 9.55
CA LYS A 112 37.11 -10.98 10.10
C LYS A 112 36.87 -10.79 11.59
N ASP A 113 37.92 -10.53 12.36
CA ASP A 113 37.83 -10.34 13.80
C ASP A 113 37.12 -9.02 14.15
N GLU A 114 37.37 -7.95 13.39
CA GLU A 114 36.68 -6.66 13.57
C GLU A 114 35.19 -6.77 13.21
N MET A 115 34.88 -7.45 12.10
CA MET A 115 33.49 -7.70 11.68
C MET A 115 32.71 -8.55 12.73
N MET A 116 33.36 -9.54 13.33
CA MET A 116 32.77 -10.35 14.40
C MET A 116 32.49 -9.51 15.65
N GLU A 117 33.41 -8.62 16.05
CA GLU A 117 33.20 -7.74 17.20
C GLU A 117 32.09 -6.71 16.95
N LEU A 118 32.04 -6.10 15.76
CA LEU A 118 30.94 -5.20 15.39
C LEU A 118 29.59 -5.91 15.42
N SER A 119 29.53 -7.15 14.92
CA SER A 119 28.32 -7.99 14.98
C SER A 119 27.89 -8.26 16.42
N ARG A 120 28.84 -8.62 17.30
CA ARG A 120 28.57 -8.84 18.73
C ARG A 120 28.02 -7.59 19.41
N GLN A 121 28.57 -6.41 19.11
CA GLN A 121 28.06 -5.15 19.65
C GLN A 121 26.68 -4.79 19.11
N MET A 122 26.36 -5.14 17.86
CA MET A 122 25.01 -4.97 17.31
C MET A 122 24.00 -5.87 18.03
N ASP A 123 24.35 -7.12 18.32
CA ASP A 123 23.50 -8.05 19.08
C ASP A 123 23.23 -7.54 20.51
N GLU A 124 24.25 -6.96 21.16
CA GLU A 124 24.09 -6.33 22.48
C GLU A 124 23.11 -5.14 22.44
N ILE A 125 23.24 -4.27 21.43
CA ILE A 125 22.32 -3.14 21.24
C ILE A 125 20.89 -3.64 20.97
N GLN A 126 20.74 -4.66 20.13
CA GLN A 126 19.43 -5.25 19.84
C GLN A 126 18.80 -5.83 21.10
N SER A 127 19.56 -6.58 21.89
CA SER A 127 19.10 -7.15 23.16
C SER A 127 18.65 -6.04 24.13
N ALA A 128 19.43 -4.96 24.26
CA ALA A 128 19.07 -3.82 25.09
C ALA A 128 17.76 -3.15 24.63
N LEU A 129 17.61 -2.90 23.32
CA LEU A 129 16.39 -2.33 22.74
C LEU A 129 15.17 -3.21 23.02
N MET A 130 15.29 -4.53 22.84
CA MET A 130 14.21 -5.49 23.08
C MET A 130 13.79 -5.61 24.54
N THR A 131 14.52 -5.01 25.48
CA THR A 131 14.13 -4.93 26.90
C THR A 131 13.55 -3.58 27.30
N ASP A 132 13.65 -2.56 26.44
CA ASP A 132 13.12 -1.24 26.74
C ASP A 132 11.59 -1.20 26.51
N PRO A 133 10.79 -0.82 27.51
CA PRO A 133 9.34 -0.84 27.40
C PRO A 133 8.78 0.11 26.34
N VAL A 134 9.45 1.22 26.04
CA VAL A 134 9.02 2.16 25.00
C VAL A 134 9.26 1.56 23.61
N PHE A 135 10.36 0.84 23.43
CA PHE A 135 10.64 0.15 22.18
C PHE A 135 9.67 -1.02 21.95
N ILE A 136 9.43 -1.84 22.98
CA ILE A 136 8.46 -2.95 22.93
C ILE A 136 7.06 -2.43 22.58
N GLU A 137 6.60 -1.39 23.27
CA GLU A 137 5.27 -0.79 23.03
C GLU A 137 5.13 -0.29 21.58
N MET A 138 6.17 0.33 21.02
CA MET A 138 6.16 0.78 19.62
C MET A 138 6.05 -0.41 18.66
N MET A 139 6.82 -1.48 18.88
CA MET A 139 6.77 -2.70 18.06
C MET A 139 5.40 -3.38 18.13
N GLU A 140 4.83 -3.52 19.32
CA GLU A 140 3.49 -4.10 19.51
C GLU A 140 2.40 -3.24 18.86
N ALA A 141 2.44 -1.92 19.06
CA ALA A 141 1.48 -1.01 18.47
C ALA A 141 1.58 -1.00 16.93
N GLN A 142 2.80 -1.08 16.39
CA GLN A 142 3.03 -1.22 14.96
C GLN A 142 2.46 -2.55 14.42
N GLN A 143 2.70 -3.67 15.12
CA GLN A 143 2.17 -4.98 14.73
C GLN A 143 0.64 -5.00 14.75
N ALA A 144 0.02 -4.41 15.77
CA ALA A 144 -1.43 -4.31 15.88
C ALA A 144 -2.03 -3.52 14.69
N PHE A 145 -1.43 -2.39 14.33
CA PHE A 145 -1.87 -1.61 13.17
C PHE A 145 -1.65 -2.36 11.84
N GLN A 146 -0.54 -3.08 11.68
CA GLN A 146 -0.30 -3.92 10.51
C GLN A 146 -1.34 -5.05 10.39
N SER A 147 -1.71 -5.69 11.49
CA SER A 147 -2.76 -6.72 11.50
C SER A 147 -4.12 -6.15 11.08
N LEU A 148 -4.47 -4.95 11.55
CA LEU A 148 -5.68 -4.26 11.10
C LEU A 148 -5.66 -3.99 9.59
N MET A 149 -4.53 -3.48 9.08
CA MET A 149 -4.35 -3.24 7.64
C MET A 149 -4.43 -4.52 6.81
N GLN A 150 -3.89 -5.62 7.32
CA GLN A 150 -3.98 -6.93 6.68
C GLN A 150 -5.44 -7.39 6.58
N GLN A 151 -6.20 -7.34 7.68
CA GLN A 151 -7.62 -7.70 7.69
C GLN A 151 -8.44 -6.86 6.70
N VAL A 152 -8.12 -5.57 6.57
CA VAL A 152 -8.74 -4.69 5.58
C VAL A 152 -8.45 -5.15 4.16
N ASN A 153 -7.19 -5.48 3.85
CA ASN A 153 -6.79 -5.96 2.53
C ASN A 153 -7.43 -7.30 2.20
N GLU A 154 -7.49 -8.23 3.15
CA GLU A 154 -8.19 -9.51 3.02
C GLU A 154 -9.68 -9.31 2.75
N THR A 155 -10.32 -8.39 3.47
CA THR A 155 -11.73 -8.06 3.25
C THR A 155 -11.97 -7.49 1.84
N ILE A 156 -11.08 -6.62 1.36
CA ILE A 156 -11.15 -6.08 -0.01
C ILE A 156 -10.98 -7.20 -1.03
N ALA A 157 -9.99 -8.10 -0.85
CA ALA A 157 -9.71 -9.24 -1.72
C ALA A 157 -10.93 -10.18 -1.82
N ALA A 158 -11.55 -10.50 -0.69
CA ALA A 158 -12.78 -11.30 -0.65
C ALA A 158 -13.93 -10.63 -1.41
N CYS A 159 -14.11 -9.32 -1.27
CA CYS A 159 -15.17 -8.59 -1.97
C CYS A 159 -15.01 -8.60 -3.50
N ILE A 160 -13.78 -8.70 -4.00
CA ILE A 160 -13.49 -8.75 -5.45
C ILE A 160 -13.34 -10.18 -5.98
N GLY A 161 -13.54 -11.19 -5.13
CA GLY A 161 -13.40 -12.60 -5.50
C GLY A 161 -11.95 -13.01 -5.82
N MET A 162 -10.98 -12.28 -5.24
CA MET A 162 -9.56 -12.64 -5.26
C MET A 162 -9.18 -13.44 -4.00
N ASP A 163 -10.15 -14.14 -3.39
CA ASP A 163 -9.84 -15.10 -2.33
C ASP A 163 -8.86 -16.14 -2.86
N ASP A 164 -7.59 -16.01 -2.47
CA ASP A 164 -6.56 -16.99 -2.76
C ASP A 164 -6.95 -18.30 -2.03
N PRO A 165 -7.16 -19.42 -2.74
CA PRO A 165 -7.33 -20.74 -2.11
C PRO A 165 -6.04 -21.22 -1.40
N ASP A 166 -4.93 -20.51 -1.61
CA ASP A 166 -3.62 -20.69 -0.97
C ASP A 166 -3.30 -19.56 0.03
N GLY A 167 -4.33 -18.87 0.55
CA GLY A 167 -4.24 -17.98 1.71
C GLY A 167 -3.94 -18.79 2.97
N ASP A 168 -2.72 -19.32 3.02
CA ASP A 168 -2.13 -20.06 4.11
C ASP A 168 -2.20 -19.20 5.38
N VAL A 169 -3.22 -19.48 6.19
CA VAL A 169 -3.16 -19.26 7.62
C VAL A 169 -2.14 -20.27 8.14
N SER A 170 -0.86 -20.04 7.86
CA SER A 170 0.24 -20.72 8.53
C SER A 170 0.24 -20.21 9.96
N GLU A 171 -0.57 -20.85 10.79
CA GLU A 171 -0.21 -21.05 12.17
C GLU A 171 1.20 -21.66 12.17
N GLU A 172 2.14 -20.93 12.79
CA GLU A 172 3.50 -21.36 13.12
C GLU A 172 4.49 -21.55 11.95
N SER A 173 5.26 -20.50 11.65
CA SER A 173 6.69 -20.68 11.35
C SER A 173 7.53 -19.55 11.93
N CYS A 174 7.68 -19.60 13.25
CA CYS A 174 8.87 -19.13 13.93
C CYS A 174 10.07 -19.94 13.39
N CYS A 175 10.63 -19.53 12.26
CA CYS A 175 11.91 -20.04 11.76
C CYS A 175 13.03 -19.18 12.31
N THR A 176 13.42 -19.49 13.54
CA THR A 176 14.74 -19.19 14.09
C THR A 176 15.70 -20.26 13.55
N GLY A 177 16.35 -20.07 12.38
CA GLY A 177 17.22 -21.12 11.86
C GLY A 177 18.00 -20.81 10.59
N SER A 178 19.32 -20.88 10.70
CA SER A 178 20.36 -20.64 9.70
C SER A 178 20.10 -21.13 8.27
N CYS A 179 20.43 -20.29 7.29
CA CYS A 179 20.49 -20.57 5.84
C CYS A 179 21.60 -21.55 5.40
N ALA A 180 22.03 -22.47 6.26
CA ALA A 180 23.21 -23.31 6.04
C ALA A 180 22.91 -24.74 5.53
N SER A 181 21.68 -25.10 5.16
CA SER A 181 21.38 -26.50 4.80
C SER A 181 20.45 -26.75 3.61
N CYS A 182 20.22 -25.79 2.70
CA CYS A 182 19.58 -26.11 1.42
C CYS A 182 20.59 -26.68 0.41
N ALA A 183 21.21 -27.81 0.77
CA ALA A 183 21.96 -28.67 -0.14
C ALA A 183 21.12 -29.90 -0.47
N GLY A 184 20.15 -29.71 -1.37
CA GLY A 184 19.63 -30.75 -2.26
C GLY A 184 18.74 -31.85 -1.69
N CYS A 185 17.57 -32.02 -2.31
CA CYS A 185 17.00 -33.34 -2.57
C CYS A 185 16.23 -33.29 -3.88
N LYS A 186 16.74 -34.03 -4.88
CA LYS A 186 15.97 -34.50 -6.03
C LYS A 186 15.18 -35.72 -5.58
N HIS A 187 13.87 -35.72 -5.79
CA HIS A 187 13.14 -36.84 -6.39
C HIS A 187 11.74 -36.43 -6.80
#